data_AF-A0AAV7FJ45-F1
#
_entry.id   AF-A0AAV7FJ45-F1
#
_cell.length_a   1.000
_cell.length_b   1.000
_cell.length_c   1.000
_cell.angle_alpha   90.00
_cell.angle_beta   90.00
_cell.angle_gamma   90.00
#
_symmetry.space_group_name_H-M   'P 1'
#
loop_
_entity.id
_entity.type
_entity.pdbx_description
1 polymer ?
#
loop_
_entity_poly.entity_id
_entity_poly.type
_entity_poly.pdbx_seq_one_letter_code
_entity_poly.pdbx_strand_id
1 'polypeptide(L)'
;MDGILDFSKDLDIGLLDRVVSAMFTSVGPDQKMAAQILPQFQEHPDAWQRVPAILQQSSNSQTKFLALKILDQLISTRWKVLPEDQQQGIRNFIVETIIQQSSEENLPRAEKTYLNKLDMTLIQILKQEWPHRWPSFIPDIVSSSRTSLSICENNMVILRLLSEEIFDYSAEQMTQVKTKNLKNQMCGEFSEVFQLCSEVLEKAQKPSLIKATLETMLKFLNWIPLGYIFETNVIDHLIGRFLEVKEFRNVTLKCLSEIAGLQVVAEYDAKFVVLFNMVMTAINRMIPPSTEIAAVYENSSDADQELVLNLALFLCNFLNTHLRLIETPESKDLLLNAHLYLIKVSQVPEREVFKICLEYWSKLVSELYEELQHLPIST
;
A
#
# COMPACT_ATOMS: atom_id res chain seq x y z
N MET A 1 16.56 6.48 -37.12
CA MET A 1 16.00 6.60 -35.76
C MET A 1 16.69 7.73 -34.97
N ASP A 2 17.90 8.13 -35.39
CA ASP A 2 18.77 9.09 -34.67
C ASP A 2 18.24 10.53 -34.63
N GLY A 3 17.21 10.86 -35.41
CA GLY A 3 16.59 12.19 -35.41
C GLY A 3 16.05 12.62 -34.05
N ILE A 4 15.75 11.68 -33.14
CA ILE A 4 15.34 12.00 -31.76
C ILE A 4 16.49 12.53 -30.90
N LEU A 5 17.74 12.35 -31.32
CA LEU A 5 18.94 12.83 -30.64
C LEU A 5 19.36 14.25 -31.07
N ASP A 6 18.67 14.85 -32.06
CA ASP A 6 18.94 16.22 -32.49
C ASP A 6 18.20 17.24 -31.61
N PHE A 7 18.83 17.64 -30.50
CA PHE A 7 18.27 18.61 -29.56
C PHE A 7 18.23 20.06 -30.10
N SER A 8 18.77 20.33 -31.29
CA SER A 8 18.72 21.67 -31.91
C SER A 8 17.38 21.98 -32.59
N LYS A 9 16.53 20.98 -32.80
CA LYS A 9 15.21 21.09 -33.44
C LYS A 9 14.10 20.68 -32.48
N ASP A 10 12.86 20.92 -32.84
CA ASP A 10 11.73 20.36 -32.11
C ASP A 10 11.69 18.83 -32.24
N LEU A 11 11.35 18.17 -31.13
CA LEU A 11 11.29 16.72 -31.06
C LEU A 11 10.08 16.21 -31.86
N ASP A 12 10.34 15.37 -32.86
CA ASP A 12 9.28 14.62 -33.56
C ASP A 12 8.75 13.50 -32.65
N ILE A 13 7.62 13.76 -32.00
CA ILE A 13 6.95 12.81 -31.09
C ILE A 13 6.51 11.53 -31.83
N GLY A 14 6.08 11.65 -33.08
CA GLY A 14 5.70 10.49 -33.89
C GLY A 14 6.90 9.62 -34.28
N LEU A 15 8.08 10.22 -34.44
CA LEU A 15 9.34 9.47 -34.56
C LEU A 15 9.70 8.79 -33.23
N LEU A 16 9.63 9.50 -32.10
CA LEU A 16 9.91 8.92 -30.79
C LEU A 16 9.02 7.72 -30.49
N ASP A 17 7.71 7.83 -30.73
CA ASP A 17 6.75 6.74 -30.54
C ASP A 17 7.09 5.51 -31.39
N ARG A 18 7.56 5.71 -32.62
CA ARG A 18 8.03 4.62 -33.49
C ARG A 18 9.30 3.96 -32.96
N VAL A 19 10.26 4.75 -32.45
CA VAL A 19 11.51 4.22 -31.88
C VAL A 19 11.23 3.43 -30.60
N VAL A 20 10.39 3.97 -29.71
CA VAL A 20 9.97 3.27 -28.49
C VAL A 20 9.20 1.99 -28.83
N SER A 21 8.26 2.04 -29.77
CA SER A 21 7.51 0.84 -30.20
C SER A 21 8.46 -0.22 -30.76
N ALA A 22 9.43 0.17 -31.60
CA ALA A 22 10.40 -0.77 -32.18
C ALA A 22 11.23 -1.51 -31.12
N MET A 23 11.50 -0.90 -29.96
CA MET A 23 12.19 -1.58 -28.85
C MET A 23 11.38 -2.77 -28.30
N PHE A 24 10.05 -2.67 -28.27
CA PHE A 24 9.17 -3.68 -27.66
C PHE A 24 8.54 -4.64 -28.68
N THR A 25 8.31 -4.19 -29.93
CA THR A 25 7.55 -4.97 -30.92
C THR A 25 8.39 -5.49 -32.08
N SER A 26 9.53 -4.87 -32.38
CA SER A 26 10.40 -5.30 -33.50
C SER A 26 11.41 -6.36 -33.04
N VAL A 27 11.96 -7.11 -34.00
CA VAL A 27 13.00 -8.13 -33.76
C VAL A 27 14.20 -7.83 -34.65
N GLY A 28 15.42 -8.06 -34.14
CA GLY A 28 16.64 -7.99 -34.94
C GLY A 28 17.25 -6.58 -35.01
N PRO A 29 17.65 -6.08 -36.20
CA PRO A 29 18.41 -4.83 -36.33
C PRO A 29 17.69 -3.59 -35.78
N ASP A 30 16.38 -3.46 -36.04
CA ASP A 30 15.59 -2.29 -35.60
C ASP A 30 15.45 -2.22 -34.08
N GLN A 31 15.26 -3.38 -33.43
CA GLN A 31 15.22 -3.47 -31.98
C GLN A 31 16.58 -3.12 -31.35
N LYS A 32 17.68 -3.62 -31.94
CA LYS A 32 19.05 -3.29 -31.50
C LYS A 32 19.34 -1.79 -31.64
N MET A 33 18.92 -1.19 -32.74
CA MET A 33 19.10 0.25 -32.97
C MET A 33 18.30 1.07 -31.96
N ALA A 34 17.02 0.73 -31.73
CA ALA A 34 16.21 1.38 -30.70
C ALA A 34 16.83 1.24 -29.30
N ALA A 35 17.33 0.05 -28.95
CA ALA A 35 18.00 -0.21 -27.67
C ALA A 35 19.31 0.56 -27.48
N GLN A 36 19.96 1.00 -28.56
CA GLN A 36 21.15 1.85 -28.48
C GLN A 36 20.82 3.34 -28.39
N ILE A 37 19.77 3.79 -29.08
CA ILE A 37 19.41 5.20 -29.18
C ILE A 37 18.63 5.68 -27.96
N LEU A 38 17.69 4.87 -27.45
CA LEU A 38 16.84 5.29 -26.33
C LEU A 38 17.64 5.63 -25.05
N PRO A 39 18.66 4.85 -24.63
CA PRO A 39 19.52 5.24 -23.52
C PRO A 39 20.24 6.58 -23.76
N GLN A 40 20.76 6.80 -24.98
CA GLN A 40 21.42 8.07 -25.33
C GLN A 40 20.46 9.26 -25.24
N PHE A 41 19.20 9.08 -25.66
CA PHE A 41 18.17 10.10 -25.51
C PHE A 41 17.87 10.36 -24.01
N GLN A 42 17.76 9.31 -23.19
CA GLN A 42 17.47 9.44 -21.76
C GLN A 42 18.60 10.09 -20.97
N GLU A 43 19.85 9.79 -21.31
CA GLU A 43 21.05 10.32 -20.63
C GLU A 43 21.39 11.75 -21.08
N HIS A 44 20.78 12.26 -22.15
CA HIS A 44 21.04 13.60 -22.63
C HIS A 44 20.70 14.66 -21.54
N PRO A 45 21.59 15.62 -21.23
CA PRO A 45 21.40 16.57 -20.14
C PRO A 45 20.09 17.35 -20.18
N ASP A 46 19.59 17.64 -21.39
CA ASP A 46 18.38 18.43 -21.67
C ASP A 46 17.15 17.59 -22.02
N ALA A 47 17.23 16.25 -21.93
CA ALA A 47 16.10 15.35 -22.24
C ALA A 47 14.82 15.71 -21.47
N TRP A 48 14.98 16.15 -20.23
CA TRP A 48 13.88 16.54 -19.35
C TRP A 48 13.04 17.71 -19.89
N GLN A 49 13.64 18.61 -20.68
CA GLN A 49 12.94 19.75 -21.28
C GLN A 49 11.91 19.30 -22.33
N ARG A 50 12.07 18.09 -22.88
CA ARG A 50 11.15 17.50 -23.85
C ARG A 50 9.97 16.79 -23.19
N VAL A 51 10.05 16.49 -21.90
CA VAL A 51 9.05 15.67 -21.20
C VAL A 51 7.65 16.28 -21.26
N PRO A 52 7.42 17.59 -21.05
CA PRO A 52 6.08 18.16 -21.16
C PRO A 52 5.42 17.92 -22.52
N ALA A 53 6.17 18.14 -23.61
CA ALA A 53 5.69 17.88 -24.96
C ALA A 53 5.36 16.40 -25.18
N ILE A 54 6.20 15.48 -24.66
CA ILE A 54 5.98 14.04 -24.77
C ILE A 54 4.69 13.63 -24.03
N LEU A 55 4.49 14.06 -22.78
CA LEU A 55 3.31 13.67 -22.00
C LEU A 55 2.01 14.20 -22.58
N GLN A 56 2.03 15.40 -23.17
CA GLN A 56 0.86 16.04 -23.78
C GLN A 56 0.53 15.49 -25.17
N GLN A 57 1.52 15.18 -26.00
CA GLN A 57 1.31 14.90 -27.43
C GLN A 57 1.41 13.41 -27.80
N SER A 58 2.15 12.61 -27.03
CA SER A 58 2.31 11.18 -27.34
C SER A 58 1.01 10.41 -27.05
N SER A 59 0.66 9.50 -27.96
CA SER A 59 -0.41 8.52 -27.74
C SER A 59 0.12 7.18 -27.20
N ASN A 60 1.43 7.01 -27.16
CA ASN A 60 2.09 5.78 -26.76
C ASN A 60 2.37 5.77 -25.25
N SER A 61 1.78 4.80 -24.53
CA SER A 61 1.98 4.66 -23.09
C SER A 61 3.45 4.44 -22.72
N GLN A 62 4.17 3.57 -23.44
CA GLN A 62 5.58 3.31 -23.18
C GLN A 62 6.45 4.57 -23.36
N THR A 63 6.12 5.44 -24.32
CA THR A 63 6.83 6.72 -24.50
C THR A 63 6.58 7.66 -23.32
N LYS A 64 5.34 7.75 -22.82
CA LYS A 64 5.04 8.52 -21.59
C LYS A 64 5.80 7.97 -20.38
N PHE A 65 5.88 6.65 -20.24
CA PHE A 65 6.69 6.00 -19.20
C PHE A 65 8.19 6.34 -19.31
N LEU A 66 8.74 6.37 -20.53
CA LEU A 66 10.12 6.78 -20.79
C LEU A 66 10.35 8.22 -20.31
N ALA A 67 9.41 9.11 -20.60
CA ALA A 67 9.48 10.52 -20.23
C ALA A 67 9.43 10.72 -18.71
N LEU A 68 8.58 9.98 -18.00
CA LEU A 68 8.56 10.01 -16.53
C LEU A 68 9.84 9.44 -15.91
N LYS A 69 10.46 8.42 -16.51
CA LYS A 69 11.79 7.94 -16.07
C LYS A 69 12.87 9.01 -16.20
N ILE A 70 12.83 9.82 -17.26
CA ILE A 70 13.76 10.95 -17.44
C ILE A 70 13.55 11.98 -16.32
N LEU A 71 12.30 12.30 -15.96
CA LEU A 71 12.01 13.18 -14.82
C LEU A 71 12.45 12.59 -13.49
N ASP A 72 12.19 11.31 -13.22
CA ASP A 72 12.63 10.67 -11.98
C ASP A 72 14.15 10.75 -11.81
N GLN A 73 14.90 10.53 -12.89
CA GLN A 73 16.35 10.66 -12.89
C GLN A 73 16.79 12.10 -12.60
N LEU A 74 16.12 13.09 -13.20
CA LEU A 74 16.38 14.52 -12.91
C LEU A 74 16.10 14.85 -11.44
N ILE A 75 14.95 14.43 -10.91
CA ILE A 75 14.49 14.72 -9.55
C ILE A 75 15.41 14.07 -8.51
N SER A 76 15.88 12.85 -8.78
CA SER A 76 16.76 12.13 -7.86
C SER A 76 18.20 12.67 -7.86
N THR A 77 18.73 13.12 -9.01
CA THR A 77 20.16 13.45 -9.15
C THR A 77 20.47 14.93 -9.22
N ARG A 78 19.63 15.74 -9.88
CA ARG A 78 19.93 17.13 -10.24
C ARG A 78 18.91 18.14 -9.74
N TRP A 79 17.88 17.72 -9.01
CA TRP A 79 16.79 18.61 -8.55
C TRP A 79 17.29 19.90 -7.90
N LYS A 80 18.21 19.79 -6.93
CA LYS A 80 18.73 20.93 -6.16
C LYS A 80 19.58 21.92 -6.99
N VAL A 81 20.02 21.53 -8.18
CA VAL A 81 20.81 22.38 -9.09
C VAL A 81 19.89 23.20 -10.00
N LEU A 82 18.66 22.75 -10.21
CA LEU A 82 17.69 23.48 -11.03
C LEU A 82 17.31 24.82 -10.39
N PRO A 83 17.13 25.88 -11.21
CA PRO A 83 16.47 27.11 -10.79
C PRO A 83 15.09 26.85 -10.15
N GLU A 84 14.71 27.67 -9.17
CA GLU A 84 13.47 27.48 -8.41
C GLU A 84 12.21 27.57 -9.29
N ASP A 85 12.22 28.42 -10.31
CA ASP A 85 11.15 28.54 -11.30
C ASP A 85 10.95 27.24 -12.09
N GLN A 86 12.05 26.55 -12.43
CA GLN A 86 11.98 25.25 -13.10
C GLN A 86 11.49 24.14 -12.17
N GLN A 87 11.93 24.13 -10.90
CA GLN A 87 11.42 23.20 -9.89
C GLN A 87 9.90 23.35 -9.73
N GLN A 88 9.42 24.58 -9.58
CA GLN A 88 7.99 24.88 -9.47
C GLN A 88 7.22 24.54 -10.75
N GLY A 89 7.79 24.83 -11.93
CA GLY A 89 7.18 24.48 -13.21
C GLY A 89 6.98 22.97 -13.37
N ILE A 90 8.00 22.15 -13.06
CA ILE A 90 7.91 20.68 -13.11
C ILE A 90 6.86 20.18 -12.11
N ARG A 91 6.88 20.70 -10.88
CA ARG A 91 5.91 20.36 -9.84
C ARG A 91 4.47 20.62 -10.29
N ASN A 92 4.19 21.85 -10.71
CA ASN A 92 2.84 22.25 -11.10
C ASN A 92 2.36 21.42 -12.30
N PHE A 93 3.23 21.20 -13.28
CA PHE A 93 2.91 20.38 -14.44
C PHE A 93 2.54 18.93 -14.06
N ILE A 94 3.31 18.28 -13.17
CA ILE A 94 2.99 16.92 -12.72
C ILE A 94 1.68 16.89 -11.93
N VAL A 95 1.45 17.84 -11.03
CA VAL A 95 0.20 17.94 -10.26
C VAL A 95 -1.00 18.15 -11.18
N GLU A 96 -0.93 19.10 -12.11
CA GLU A 96 -1.99 19.38 -13.08
C GLU A 96 -2.28 18.15 -13.96
N THR A 97 -1.23 17.44 -14.40
CA THR A 97 -1.38 16.21 -15.17
C THR A 97 -2.08 15.12 -14.34
N ILE A 98 -1.70 14.93 -13.07
CA ILE A 98 -2.36 13.97 -12.17
C ILE A 98 -3.83 14.32 -11.98
N ILE A 99 -4.16 15.60 -11.74
CA ILE A 99 -5.54 16.05 -11.57
C ILE A 99 -6.34 15.78 -12.84
N GLN A 100 -5.80 16.12 -14.01
CA GLN A 100 -6.47 15.87 -15.29
C GLN A 100 -6.75 14.37 -15.48
N GLN A 101 -5.73 13.53 -15.31
CA GLN A 101 -5.85 12.08 -15.52
C GLN A 101 -6.76 11.41 -14.48
N SER A 102 -6.68 11.80 -13.20
CA SER A 102 -7.51 11.24 -12.13
C SER A 102 -8.95 11.73 -12.15
N SER A 103 -9.25 12.83 -12.82
CA SER A 103 -10.62 13.33 -12.96
C SER A 103 -11.50 12.43 -13.83
N GLU A 104 -10.90 11.64 -14.72
CA GLU A 104 -11.61 10.75 -15.64
C GLU A 104 -12.11 9.49 -14.93
N GLU A 105 -13.40 9.21 -15.04
CA GLU A 105 -13.99 7.98 -14.51
C GLU A 105 -13.73 6.80 -15.44
N ASN A 106 -13.48 5.62 -14.86
CA ASN A 106 -13.30 4.35 -15.58
C ASN A 106 -12.11 4.30 -16.55
N LEU A 107 -10.96 4.87 -16.13
CA LEU A 107 -9.69 4.76 -16.86
C LEU A 107 -9.37 3.33 -17.31
N PRO A 108 -8.98 3.11 -18.58
CA PRO A 108 -8.40 1.86 -19.04
C PRO A 108 -7.18 1.44 -18.22
N ARG A 109 -6.86 0.14 -18.18
CA ARG A 109 -5.73 -0.40 -17.42
C ARG A 109 -4.38 0.26 -17.76
N ALA A 110 -4.15 0.59 -19.03
CA ALA A 110 -2.93 1.26 -19.47
C ALA A 110 -2.80 2.66 -18.84
N GLU A 111 -3.88 3.43 -18.81
CA GLU A 111 -3.92 4.78 -18.24
C GLU A 111 -3.84 4.75 -16.71
N LYS A 112 -4.44 3.76 -16.04
CA LYS A 112 -4.21 3.52 -14.60
C LYS A 112 -2.74 3.27 -14.28
N THR A 113 -2.05 2.51 -15.13
CA THR A 113 -0.61 2.24 -14.94
C THR A 113 0.19 3.54 -15.10
N TYR A 114 -0.17 4.37 -16.09
CA TYR A 114 0.44 5.68 -16.30
C TYR A 114 0.19 6.65 -15.13
N LEU A 115 -1.04 6.73 -14.62
CA LEU A 115 -1.40 7.53 -13.45
C LEU A 115 -0.60 7.10 -12.22
N ASN A 116 -0.52 5.80 -11.93
CA ASN A 116 0.32 5.28 -10.85
C ASN A 116 1.79 5.69 -11.01
N LYS A 117 2.31 5.76 -12.24
CA LYS A 117 3.68 6.20 -12.50
C LYS A 117 3.86 7.70 -12.25
N LEU A 118 2.86 8.52 -12.60
CA LEU A 118 2.82 9.96 -12.27
C LEU A 118 2.84 10.15 -10.75
N ASP A 119 2.01 9.40 -10.01
CA ASP A 119 1.97 9.47 -8.54
C ASP A 119 3.34 9.15 -7.94
N MET A 120 4.00 8.08 -8.42
CA MET A 120 5.37 7.74 -8.00
C MET A 120 6.37 8.87 -8.28
N THR A 121 6.26 9.53 -9.44
CA THR A 121 7.10 10.68 -9.78
C THR A 121 6.80 11.88 -8.87
N LEU A 122 5.53 12.13 -8.51
CA LEU A 122 5.14 13.12 -7.51
C LEU A 122 5.78 12.81 -6.14
N ILE A 123 5.81 11.53 -5.71
CA ILE A 123 6.48 11.17 -4.45
C ILE A 123 7.98 11.50 -4.49
N GLN A 124 8.65 11.33 -5.64
CA GLN A 124 10.05 11.75 -5.77
C GLN A 124 10.21 13.27 -5.58
N ILE A 125 9.27 14.08 -6.07
CA ILE A 125 9.26 15.54 -5.84
C ILE A 125 9.03 15.85 -4.36
N LEU A 126 8.04 15.20 -3.72
CA LEU A 126 7.75 15.39 -2.30
C LEU A 126 8.95 15.06 -1.41
N LYS A 127 9.70 14.00 -1.71
CA LYS A 127 10.95 13.67 -1.02
C LYS A 127 11.99 14.79 -1.11
N GLN A 128 11.94 15.66 -2.12
CA GLN A 128 12.87 16.79 -2.27
C GLN A 128 12.34 18.09 -1.68
N GLU A 129 11.02 18.31 -1.68
CA GLU A 129 10.41 19.61 -1.33
C GLU A 129 9.63 19.63 -0.02
N TRP A 130 8.89 18.56 0.27
CA TRP A 130 8.06 18.50 1.45
C TRP A 130 8.92 18.13 2.68
N PRO A 131 8.72 18.78 3.84
CA PRO A 131 7.70 19.83 4.10
C PRO A 131 8.15 21.27 3.87
N HIS A 132 9.45 21.56 3.86
CA HIS A 132 9.93 22.95 4.00
C HIS A 132 9.61 23.85 2.80
N ARG A 133 9.65 23.33 1.58
CA ARG A 133 9.38 24.09 0.34
C ARG A 133 7.96 23.89 -0.19
N TRP A 134 7.21 22.98 0.43
CA TRP A 134 5.82 22.71 0.07
C TRP A 134 4.97 22.38 1.31
N PRO A 135 4.85 23.30 2.28
CA PRO A 135 4.18 23.03 3.54
C PRO A 135 2.66 22.81 3.41
N SER A 136 2.04 23.32 2.34
CA SER A 136 0.60 23.18 2.11
C SER A 136 0.18 21.84 1.52
N PHE A 137 1.12 20.93 1.20
CA PHE A 137 0.80 19.70 0.47
C PHE A 137 -0.32 18.86 1.13
N ILE A 138 -0.21 18.56 2.44
CA ILE A 138 -1.24 17.77 3.14
C ILE A 138 -2.59 18.49 3.20
N PRO A 139 -2.67 19.78 3.60
CA PRO A 139 -3.92 20.53 3.52
C PRO A 139 -4.54 20.56 2.11
N ASP A 140 -3.72 20.76 1.08
CA ASP A 140 -4.16 20.87 -0.32
C ASP A 140 -4.68 19.51 -0.85
N ILE A 141 -3.99 18.40 -0.56
CA ILE A 141 -4.42 17.06 -0.99
C ILE A 141 -5.69 16.63 -0.24
N VAL A 142 -5.84 16.96 1.04
CA VAL A 142 -7.07 16.70 1.80
C VAL A 142 -8.24 17.53 1.26
N SER A 143 -8.02 18.82 1.00
CA SER A 143 -9.04 19.71 0.43
C SER A 143 -9.50 19.23 -0.95
N SER A 144 -8.56 18.94 -1.86
CA SER A 144 -8.89 18.46 -3.21
C SER A 144 -9.63 17.12 -3.21
N SER A 145 -9.33 16.24 -2.26
CA SER A 145 -10.04 14.95 -2.09
C SER A 145 -11.54 15.13 -1.82
N ARG A 146 -11.97 16.26 -1.27
CA ARG A 146 -13.39 16.53 -1.01
C ARG A 146 -14.15 17.06 -2.23
N THR A 147 -13.45 17.37 -3.32
CA THR A 147 -14.05 17.96 -4.53
C THR A 147 -14.53 16.90 -5.53
N SER A 148 -13.86 15.75 -5.60
CA SER A 148 -14.23 14.64 -6.49
C SER A 148 -13.83 13.30 -5.88
N LEU A 149 -14.72 12.31 -6.01
CA LEU A 149 -14.45 10.94 -5.53
C LEU A 149 -13.34 10.24 -6.32
N SER A 150 -13.16 10.56 -7.61
CA SER A 150 -12.07 9.99 -8.42
C SER A 150 -10.70 10.58 -8.04
N ILE A 151 -10.65 11.89 -7.78
CA ILE A 151 -9.45 12.55 -7.24
C ILE A 151 -9.14 12.03 -5.83
N CYS A 152 -10.16 11.88 -4.97
CA CYS A 152 -10.00 11.29 -3.64
C CYS A 152 -9.38 9.89 -3.71
N GLU A 153 -9.84 9.05 -4.64
CA GLU A 153 -9.32 7.69 -4.83
C GLU A 153 -7.82 7.72 -5.19
N ASN A 154 -7.41 8.61 -6.10
CA ASN A 154 -6.01 8.77 -6.45
C ASN A 154 -5.18 9.37 -5.30
N ASN A 155 -5.75 10.32 -4.57
CA ASN A 155 -5.09 10.92 -3.41
C ASN A 155 -4.83 9.90 -2.29
N MET A 156 -5.72 8.92 -2.09
CA MET A 156 -5.45 7.78 -1.20
C MET A 156 -4.23 6.99 -1.67
N VAL A 157 -4.10 6.73 -2.97
CA VAL A 157 -2.91 6.07 -3.54
C VAL A 157 -1.64 6.91 -3.29
N ILE A 158 -1.67 8.22 -3.53
CA ILE A 158 -0.53 9.11 -3.27
C ILE A 158 -0.13 9.07 -1.79
N LEU A 159 -1.10 9.18 -0.88
CA LEU A 159 -0.87 9.13 0.57
C LEU A 159 -0.28 7.79 1.03
N ARG A 160 -0.75 6.67 0.45
CA ARG A 160 -0.18 5.34 0.67
C ARG A 160 1.27 5.29 0.22
N LEU A 161 1.56 5.70 -1.01
CA LEU A 161 2.93 5.68 -1.56
C LEU A 161 3.88 6.55 -0.75
N LEU A 162 3.41 7.72 -0.29
CA LEU A 162 4.18 8.59 0.59
C LEU A 162 4.52 7.90 1.92
N SER A 163 3.54 7.20 2.52
CA SER A 163 3.75 6.41 3.73
C SER A 163 4.79 5.32 3.52
N GLU A 164 4.67 4.53 2.44
CA GLU A 164 5.60 3.44 2.14
C GLU A 164 7.04 3.98 1.93
N GLU A 165 7.20 5.08 1.21
CA GLU A 165 8.51 5.69 0.98
C GLU A 165 9.15 6.26 2.25
N ILE A 166 8.36 6.74 3.22
CA ILE A 166 8.85 7.33 4.47
C ILE A 166 9.07 6.26 5.55
N PHE A 167 8.18 5.27 5.66
CA PHE A 167 8.18 4.32 6.77
C PHE A 167 8.78 2.95 6.40
N ASP A 168 8.58 2.47 5.18
CA ASP A 168 8.99 1.13 4.76
C ASP A 168 10.34 1.14 4.02
N TYR A 169 10.55 2.07 3.09
CA TYR A 169 11.73 2.09 2.19
C TYR A 169 12.80 3.13 2.55
N SER A 170 12.58 3.94 3.58
CA SER A 170 13.44 5.08 3.89
C SER A 170 14.85 4.72 4.35
N ALA A 171 15.06 3.51 4.88
CA ALA A 171 16.36 3.06 5.38
C ALA A 171 17.42 2.93 4.29
N GLU A 172 17.03 2.59 3.06
CA GLU A 172 17.95 2.34 1.95
C GLU A 172 18.16 3.57 1.04
N GLN A 173 17.25 4.56 1.11
CA GLN A 173 17.18 5.64 0.13
C GLN A 173 17.45 7.04 0.70
N MET A 174 17.38 7.21 2.02
CA MET A 174 17.47 8.53 2.67
C MET A 174 18.40 8.51 3.87
N THR A 175 18.98 9.67 4.19
CA THR A 175 19.79 9.81 5.41
C THR A 175 18.90 9.69 6.65
N GLN A 176 19.45 9.16 7.75
CA GLN A 176 18.70 8.99 9.00
C GLN A 176 18.04 10.28 9.50
N VAL A 177 18.73 11.42 9.38
CA VAL A 177 18.19 12.74 9.76
C VAL A 177 16.99 13.11 8.89
N LYS A 178 17.09 12.92 7.57
CA LYS A 178 16.00 13.23 6.64
C LYS A 178 14.79 12.33 6.93
N THR A 179 15.01 11.04 7.12
CA THR A 179 13.95 10.07 7.48
C THR A 179 13.25 10.47 8.77
N LYS A 180 14.01 10.79 9.83
CA LYS A 180 13.44 11.23 11.10
C LYS A 180 12.58 12.48 10.95
N ASN A 181 13.05 13.47 10.18
CA ASN A 181 12.31 14.71 9.95
C ASN A 181 10.99 14.45 9.19
N LEU A 182 11.03 13.64 8.13
CA LEU A 182 9.82 13.29 7.36
C LEU A 182 8.81 12.50 8.18
N LYS A 183 9.27 11.53 8.99
CA LYS A 183 8.39 10.79 9.92
C LYS A 183 7.72 11.72 10.92
N ASN A 184 8.49 12.59 11.57
CA ASN A 184 7.95 13.55 12.54
C ASN A 184 6.93 14.49 11.91
N GLN A 185 7.20 14.99 10.70
CA GLN A 185 6.26 15.85 9.99
C GLN A 185 4.98 15.10 9.64
N MET A 186 5.09 13.88 9.09
CA MET A 186 3.92 13.10 8.69
C MET A 186 3.03 12.80 9.89
N CYS A 187 3.63 12.45 11.04
CA CYS A 187 2.89 12.29 12.29
C CYS A 187 2.21 13.59 12.76
N GLY A 188 2.85 14.74 12.59
CA GLY A 188 2.30 16.05 12.96
C GLY A 188 1.08 16.48 12.13
N GLU A 189 1.04 16.09 10.86
CA GLU A 189 -0.05 16.41 9.93
C GLU A 189 -1.06 15.25 9.77
N PHE A 190 -0.84 14.11 10.44
CA PHE A 190 -1.62 12.89 10.22
C PHE A 190 -3.11 13.03 10.58
N SER A 191 -3.47 13.90 11.53
CA SER A 191 -4.86 14.05 11.98
C SER A 191 -5.81 14.40 10.82
N GLU A 192 -5.38 15.26 9.88
CA GLU A 192 -6.20 15.65 8.74
C GLU A 192 -6.36 14.49 7.74
N VAL A 193 -5.28 13.75 7.51
CA VAL A 193 -5.27 12.54 6.67
C VAL A 193 -6.19 11.47 7.25
N PHE A 194 -6.09 11.21 8.55
CA PHE A 194 -6.92 10.23 9.24
C PHE A 194 -8.40 10.63 9.24
N GLN A 195 -8.71 11.91 9.41
CA GLN A 195 -10.08 12.39 9.32
C GLN A 195 -10.66 12.13 7.92
N LEU A 196 -9.89 12.39 6.85
CA LEU A 196 -10.30 12.06 5.50
C LEU A 196 -10.55 10.56 5.32
N CYS A 197 -9.63 9.69 5.78
CA CYS A 197 -9.81 8.24 5.70
C CYS A 197 -11.08 7.80 6.46
N SER A 198 -11.30 8.34 7.67
CA SER A 198 -12.47 8.04 8.48
C SER A 198 -13.77 8.48 7.81
N GLU A 199 -13.79 9.69 7.24
CA GLU A 199 -14.94 10.20 6.46
C GLU A 199 -15.28 9.28 5.28
N VAL A 200 -14.26 8.80 4.56
CA VAL A 200 -14.45 7.90 3.42
C VAL A 200 -14.95 6.52 3.88
N LEU A 201 -14.34 5.91 4.90
CA LEU A 201 -14.78 4.62 5.44
C LEU A 201 -16.20 4.69 6.02
N GLU A 202 -16.61 5.85 6.54
CA GLU A 202 -17.95 6.07 7.07
C GLU A 202 -18.99 6.35 5.96
N LYS A 203 -18.67 7.14 4.94
CA LYS A 203 -19.70 7.72 4.06
C LYS A 203 -19.64 7.26 2.61
N ALA A 204 -18.47 6.83 2.13
CA ALA A 204 -18.33 6.48 0.72
C ALA A 204 -19.12 5.22 0.36
N GLN A 205 -19.64 5.22 -0.87
CA GLN A 205 -20.32 4.06 -1.47
C GLN A 205 -19.58 3.53 -2.70
N LYS A 206 -18.59 4.29 -3.22
CA LYS A 206 -17.80 3.91 -4.39
C LYS A 206 -16.80 2.80 -3.99
N PRO A 207 -16.93 1.56 -4.49
CA PRO A 207 -16.12 0.44 -4.02
C PRO A 207 -14.61 0.61 -4.23
N SER A 208 -14.21 1.17 -5.37
CA SER A 208 -12.79 1.42 -5.68
C SER A 208 -12.13 2.40 -4.71
N LEU A 209 -12.84 3.47 -4.32
CA LEU A 209 -12.37 4.43 -3.33
C LEU A 209 -12.27 3.81 -1.93
N ILE A 210 -13.27 3.00 -1.52
CA ILE A 210 -13.23 2.27 -0.24
C ILE A 210 -12.01 1.35 -0.21
N LYS A 211 -11.81 0.57 -1.28
CA LYS A 211 -10.66 -0.33 -1.39
C LYS A 211 -9.33 0.42 -1.32
N ALA A 212 -9.16 1.50 -2.09
CA ALA A 212 -7.97 2.34 -2.03
C ALA A 212 -7.72 2.89 -0.61
N THR A 213 -8.78 3.30 0.09
CA THR A 213 -8.69 3.80 1.47
C THR A 213 -8.30 2.71 2.45
N LEU A 214 -8.86 1.49 2.33
CA LEU A 214 -8.47 0.35 3.17
C LEU A 214 -7.01 -0.06 2.95
N GLU A 215 -6.55 -0.09 1.69
CA GLU A 215 -5.15 -0.37 1.36
C GLU A 215 -4.20 0.73 1.88
N THR A 216 -4.67 1.97 1.94
CA THR A 216 -3.93 3.10 2.50
C THR A 216 -3.86 3.00 4.02
N MET A 217 -4.99 2.73 4.68
CA MET A 217 -5.07 2.49 6.12
C MET A 217 -4.16 1.34 6.54
N LEU A 218 -4.09 0.25 5.78
CA LEU A 218 -3.19 -0.87 6.04
C LEU A 218 -1.73 -0.40 6.25
N LYS A 219 -1.26 0.55 5.45
CA LYS A 219 0.10 1.10 5.57
C LYS A 219 0.28 2.08 6.71
N PHE A 220 -0.79 2.77 7.10
CA PHE A 220 -0.78 3.66 8.25
C PHE A 220 -0.73 2.91 9.58
N LEU A 221 -1.41 1.77 9.70
CA LEU A 221 -1.50 0.99 10.94
C LEU A 221 -0.13 0.61 11.54
N ASN A 222 0.91 0.54 10.71
CA ASN A 222 2.27 0.19 11.13
C ASN A 222 2.98 1.27 11.96
N TRP A 223 2.52 2.52 11.94
CA TRP A 223 3.26 3.63 12.56
C TRP A 223 2.40 4.71 13.23
N ILE A 224 1.09 4.71 13.03
CA ILE A 224 0.22 5.74 13.61
C ILE A 224 0.05 5.59 15.13
N PRO A 225 -0.21 6.69 15.85
CA PRO A 225 -0.54 6.62 17.27
C PRO A 225 -1.75 5.72 17.56
N LEU A 226 -1.66 4.94 18.63
CA LEU A 226 -2.67 3.95 19.03
C LEU A 226 -4.07 4.54 19.26
N GLY A 227 -4.16 5.80 19.70
CA GLY A 227 -5.43 6.50 19.89
C GLY A 227 -6.28 6.54 18.62
N TYR A 228 -5.67 6.66 17.44
CA TYR A 228 -6.41 6.61 16.17
C TYR A 228 -7.07 5.26 15.92
N ILE A 229 -6.49 4.17 16.43
CA ILE A 229 -6.98 2.81 16.24
C ILE A 229 -8.02 2.46 17.32
N PHE A 230 -7.69 2.72 18.57
CA PHE A 230 -8.44 2.22 19.73
C PHE A 230 -9.42 3.23 20.33
N GLU A 231 -9.28 4.53 20.04
CA GLU A 231 -10.14 5.60 20.59
C GLU A 231 -11.05 6.23 19.52
N THR A 232 -11.21 5.53 18.40
CA THR A 232 -12.11 5.88 17.30
C THR A 232 -12.93 4.66 16.88
N ASN A 233 -13.88 4.86 15.96
CA ASN A 233 -14.74 3.79 15.45
C ASN A 233 -14.08 2.99 14.31
N VAL A 234 -12.77 3.09 14.09
CA VAL A 234 -12.11 2.42 12.95
C VAL A 234 -12.28 0.91 13.00
N ILE A 235 -12.08 0.27 14.15
CA ILE A 235 -12.25 -1.18 14.31
C ILE A 235 -13.70 -1.59 14.01
N ASP A 236 -14.67 -0.85 14.54
CA ASP A 236 -16.10 -1.11 14.30
C ASP A 236 -16.46 -1.01 12.81
N HIS A 237 -15.91 -0.03 12.10
CA HIS A 237 -16.11 0.10 10.65
C HIS A 237 -15.45 -1.05 9.89
N LEU A 238 -14.20 -1.42 10.21
CA LEU A 238 -13.50 -2.54 9.59
C LEU A 238 -14.34 -3.82 9.69
N ILE A 239 -14.75 -4.19 10.90
CA ILE A 239 -15.48 -5.43 11.13
C ILE A 239 -16.91 -5.34 10.62
N GLY A 240 -17.65 -4.31 11.02
CA GLY A 240 -19.09 -4.22 10.81
C GLY A 240 -19.50 -3.91 9.36
N ARG A 241 -18.61 -3.30 8.56
CA ARG A 241 -18.95 -2.89 7.19
C ARG A 241 -18.17 -3.58 6.10
N PHE A 242 -16.93 -4.01 6.38
CA PHE A 242 -16.02 -4.42 5.32
C PHE A 242 -15.57 -5.89 5.42
N LEU A 243 -15.47 -6.45 6.63
CA LEU A 243 -14.93 -7.79 6.82
C LEU A 243 -15.78 -8.89 6.17
N GLU A 244 -17.11 -8.82 6.25
CA GLU A 244 -18.00 -9.82 5.64
C GLU A 244 -18.26 -9.56 4.13
N VAL A 245 -17.83 -8.41 3.59
CA VAL A 245 -18.04 -8.04 2.18
C VAL A 245 -16.93 -8.64 1.31
N LYS A 246 -17.30 -9.51 0.37
CA LYS A 246 -16.34 -10.28 -0.46
C LYS A 246 -15.25 -9.44 -1.14
N GLU A 247 -15.59 -8.22 -1.57
CA GLU A 247 -14.66 -7.31 -2.24
C GLU A 247 -13.60 -6.71 -1.29
N PHE A 248 -13.92 -6.56 0.00
CA PHE A 248 -13.08 -5.86 0.98
C PHE A 248 -12.49 -6.77 2.06
N ARG A 249 -13.03 -7.99 2.22
CA ARG A 249 -12.67 -8.90 3.32
C ARG A 249 -11.17 -9.17 3.46
N ASN A 250 -10.44 -9.33 2.36
CA ASN A 250 -9.00 -9.63 2.41
C ASN A 250 -8.18 -8.44 2.94
N VAL A 251 -8.36 -7.25 2.35
CA VAL A 251 -7.64 -6.06 2.84
C VAL A 251 -8.07 -5.70 4.27
N THR A 252 -9.34 -5.90 4.61
CA THR A 252 -9.85 -5.66 5.96
C THR A 252 -9.24 -6.62 6.98
N LEU A 253 -9.15 -7.91 6.66
CA LEU A 253 -8.53 -8.89 7.55
C LEU A 253 -7.03 -8.65 7.70
N LYS A 254 -6.34 -8.18 6.65
CA LYS A 254 -4.95 -7.69 6.76
C LYS A 254 -4.84 -6.53 7.74
N CYS A 255 -5.71 -5.52 7.64
CA CYS A 255 -5.73 -4.41 8.60
C CYS A 255 -5.93 -4.90 10.04
N LEU A 256 -6.88 -5.82 10.25
CA LEU A 256 -7.15 -6.41 11.56
C LEU A 256 -5.98 -7.26 12.06
N SER A 257 -5.25 -7.93 11.16
CA SER A 257 -4.04 -8.70 11.46
C SER A 257 -2.88 -7.81 11.92
N GLU A 258 -2.70 -6.64 11.30
CA GLU A 258 -1.71 -5.65 11.76
C GLU A 258 -2.08 -5.13 13.14
N ILE A 259 -3.35 -4.76 13.35
CA ILE A 259 -3.85 -4.31 14.66
C ILE A 259 -3.65 -5.40 15.72
N ALA A 260 -3.96 -6.66 15.39
CA ALA A 260 -3.82 -7.80 16.29
C ALA A 260 -2.37 -8.15 16.67
N GLY A 261 -1.38 -7.68 15.91
CA GLY A 261 0.04 -7.86 16.21
C GLY A 261 0.67 -6.72 17.01
N LEU A 262 -0.09 -5.65 17.31
CA LEU A 262 0.44 -4.49 18.02
C LEU A 262 0.78 -4.81 19.47
N GLN A 263 2.04 -4.66 19.84
CA GLN A 263 2.49 -4.75 21.23
C GLN A 263 2.22 -3.42 21.94
N VAL A 264 1.25 -3.40 22.85
CA VAL A 264 0.83 -2.18 23.54
C VAL A 264 0.75 -2.37 25.05
N VAL A 265 0.56 -1.25 25.76
CA VAL A 265 0.35 -1.23 27.21
C VAL A 265 -1.00 -1.85 27.59
N ALA A 266 -1.07 -2.39 28.82
CA ALA A 266 -2.22 -3.15 29.33
C ALA A 266 -3.56 -2.39 29.32
N GLU A 267 -3.56 -1.07 29.15
CA GLU A 267 -4.79 -0.26 29.08
C GLU A 267 -5.71 -0.64 27.90
N TYR A 268 -5.14 -1.24 26.85
CA TYR A 268 -5.88 -1.66 25.66
C TYR A 268 -6.24 -3.16 25.66
N ASP A 269 -5.83 -3.95 26.66
CA ASP A 269 -6.03 -5.40 26.71
C ASP A 269 -7.50 -5.80 26.50
N ALA A 270 -8.43 -5.11 27.16
CA ALA A 270 -9.86 -5.36 26.99
C ALA A 270 -10.33 -5.13 25.55
N LYS A 271 -9.75 -4.15 24.83
CA LYS A 271 -10.08 -3.87 23.43
C LYS A 271 -9.57 -4.97 22.51
N PHE A 272 -8.43 -5.60 22.80
CA PHE A 272 -7.94 -6.76 22.06
C PHE A 272 -8.84 -7.98 22.21
N VAL A 273 -9.34 -8.25 23.43
CA VAL A 273 -10.29 -9.34 23.66
C VAL A 273 -11.59 -9.11 22.87
N VAL A 274 -12.11 -7.88 22.88
CA VAL A 274 -13.31 -7.50 22.10
C VAL A 274 -13.05 -7.63 20.60
N LEU A 275 -11.93 -7.10 20.10
CA LEU A 275 -11.49 -7.21 18.71
C LEU A 275 -11.46 -8.68 18.27
N PHE A 276 -10.80 -9.54 19.04
CA PHE A 276 -10.66 -10.96 18.70
C PHE A 276 -12.02 -11.67 18.65
N ASN A 277 -12.88 -11.44 19.64
CA ASN A 277 -14.22 -12.02 19.67
C ASN A 277 -15.07 -11.58 18.47
N MET A 278 -15.03 -10.30 18.12
CA MET A 278 -15.78 -9.75 16.98
C MET A 278 -15.28 -10.32 15.65
N VAL A 279 -13.96 -10.41 15.45
CA VAL A 279 -13.39 -11.00 14.23
C VAL A 279 -13.73 -12.48 14.14
N MET A 280 -13.55 -13.27 15.21
CA MET A 280 -13.88 -14.69 15.21
C MET A 280 -15.38 -14.94 14.96
N THR A 281 -16.25 -14.05 15.45
CA THR A 281 -17.69 -14.11 15.16
C THR A 281 -17.97 -13.92 13.67
N ALA A 282 -17.32 -12.95 13.02
CA ALA A 282 -17.44 -12.74 11.58
C ALA A 282 -16.85 -13.91 10.79
N ILE A 283 -15.69 -14.45 11.19
CA ILE A 283 -15.08 -15.63 10.57
C ILE A 283 -16.02 -16.84 10.64
N ASN A 284 -16.68 -17.08 11.76
CA ASN A 284 -17.66 -18.17 11.89
C ASN A 284 -18.83 -18.05 10.90
N ARG A 285 -19.22 -16.83 10.53
CA ARG A 285 -20.27 -16.59 9.53
C ARG A 285 -19.76 -16.76 8.11
N MET A 286 -18.54 -16.29 7.83
CA MET A 286 -17.91 -16.34 6.51
C MET A 286 -17.43 -17.74 6.13
N ILE A 287 -16.85 -18.45 7.10
CA ILE A 287 -16.28 -19.79 6.98
C ILE A 287 -16.81 -20.61 8.16
N PRO A 288 -17.97 -21.27 8.03
CA PRO A 288 -18.52 -22.08 9.10
C PRO A 288 -17.50 -23.10 9.65
N PRO A 289 -17.50 -23.39 10.97
CA PRO A 289 -16.58 -24.39 11.53
C PRO A 289 -16.70 -25.80 10.92
N SER A 290 -17.84 -26.12 10.30
CA SER A 290 -18.06 -27.37 9.56
C SER A 290 -17.40 -27.41 8.18
N THR A 291 -16.85 -26.29 7.69
CA THR A 291 -16.16 -26.24 6.41
C THR A 291 -14.85 -27.01 6.46
N GLU A 292 -14.65 -27.91 5.49
CA GLU A 292 -13.40 -28.63 5.29
C GLU A 292 -12.45 -27.78 4.42
N ILE A 293 -11.79 -26.80 5.05
CA ILE A 293 -10.96 -25.77 4.39
C ILE A 293 -9.93 -26.41 3.44
N ALA A 294 -9.18 -27.41 3.92
CA ALA A 294 -8.17 -28.09 3.12
C ALA A 294 -8.73 -28.78 1.87
N ALA A 295 -9.92 -29.36 1.96
CA ALA A 295 -10.54 -30.10 0.85
C ALA A 295 -11.03 -29.18 -0.28
N VAL A 296 -11.42 -27.95 0.04
CA VAL A 296 -11.94 -26.99 -0.95
C VAL A 296 -10.88 -26.00 -1.44
N TYR A 297 -9.72 -25.91 -0.78
CA TYR A 297 -8.71 -24.86 -1.02
C TYR A 297 -8.22 -24.80 -2.48
N GLU A 298 -7.76 -25.93 -3.04
CA GLU A 298 -7.22 -25.97 -4.41
C GLU A 298 -8.25 -25.59 -5.48
N ASN A 299 -9.54 -25.82 -5.21
CA ASN A 299 -10.65 -25.50 -6.11
C ASN A 299 -11.30 -24.14 -5.80
N SER A 300 -10.79 -23.42 -4.80
CA SER A 300 -11.29 -22.10 -4.40
C SER A 300 -10.70 -20.99 -5.27
N SER A 301 -11.33 -19.83 -5.27
CA SER A 301 -10.80 -18.67 -5.99
C SER A 301 -9.52 -18.14 -5.35
N ASP A 302 -8.66 -17.44 -6.11
CA ASP A 302 -7.46 -16.77 -5.58
C ASP A 302 -7.79 -15.90 -4.35
N ALA A 303 -8.94 -15.22 -4.37
CA ALA A 303 -9.40 -14.38 -3.26
C ALA A 303 -9.81 -15.18 -2.02
N ASP A 304 -10.34 -16.40 -2.18
CA ASP A 304 -10.66 -17.29 -1.06
C ASP A 304 -9.41 -17.97 -0.49
N GLN A 305 -8.44 -18.34 -1.34
CA GLN A 305 -7.13 -18.80 -0.91
C GLN A 305 -6.38 -17.71 -0.12
N GLU A 306 -6.42 -16.47 -0.62
CA GLU A 306 -5.88 -15.30 0.09
C GLU A 306 -6.59 -15.08 1.43
N LEU A 307 -7.90 -15.31 1.53
CA LEU A 307 -8.62 -15.20 2.80
C LEU A 307 -8.12 -16.21 3.84
N VAL A 308 -7.84 -17.44 3.43
CA VAL A 308 -7.27 -18.48 4.30
C VAL A 308 -5.87 -18.08 4.78
N LEU A 309 -5.03 -17.54 3.90
CA LEU A 309 -3.73 -16.99 4.29
C LEU A 309 -3.88 -15.84 5.31
N ASN A 310 -4.76 -14.88 5.04
CA ASN A 310 -5.00 -13.74 5.93
C ASN A 310 -5.58 -14.19 7.29
N LEU A 311 -6.39 -15.25 7.32
CA LEU A 311 -6.87 -15.87 8.56
C LEU A 311 -5.72 -16.50 9.35
N ALA A 312 -4.81 -17.19 8.69
CA ALA A 312 -3.61 -17.75 9.33
C ALA A 312 -2.79 -16.64 10.00
N LEU A 313 -2.52 -15.56 9.27
CA LEU A 313 -1.78 -14.39 9.75
C LEU A 313 -2.48 -13.73 10.94
N PHE A 314 -3.79 -13.47 10.85
CA PHE A 314 -4.56 -12.85 11.93
C PHE A 314 -4.50 -13.68 13.21
N LEU A 315 -4.77 -14.99 13.11
CA LEU A 315 -4.75 -15.89 14.26
C LEU A 315 -3.35 -15.97 14.88
N CYS A 316 -2.32 -16.14 14.06
CA CYS A 316 -0.95 -16.25 14.57
C CYS A 316 -0.48 -14.92 15.18
N ASN A 317 -0.74 -13.77 14.56
CA ASN A 317 -0.37 -12.46 15.11
C ASN A 317 -1.02 -12.23 16.48
N PHE A 318 -2.33 -12.48 16.58
CA PHE A 318 -3.05 -12.31 17.85
C PHE A 318 -2.54 -13.28 18.91
N LEU A 319 -2.53 -14.59 18.61
CA LEU A 319 -2.18 -15.60 19.61
C LEU A 319 -0.71 -15.52 20.02
N ASN A 320 0.21 -15.18 19.11
CA ASN A 320 1.60 -14.95 19.50
C ASN A 320 1.76 -13.78 20.48
N THR A 321 0.90 -12.76 20.40
CA THR A 321 1.10 -11.51 21.18
C THR A 321 0.21 -11.45 22.42
N HIS A 322 -1.00 -11.98 22.33
CA HIS A 322 -2.10 -11.73 23.26
C HIS A 322 -2.80 -12.99 23.76
N LEU A 323 -2.25 -14.20 23.53
CA LEU A 323 -2.86 -15.47 23.98
C LEU A 323 -3.30 -15.44 25.45
N ARG A 324 -2.45 -14.94 26.35
CA ARG A 324 -2.73 -14.86 27.79
C ARG A 324 -3.97 -14.03 28.14
N LEU A 325 -4.37 -13.07 27.29
CA LEU A 325 -5.58 -12.27 27.52
C LEU A 325 -6.87 -13.09 27.37
N ILE A 326 -6.81 -14.21 26.64
CA ILE A 326 -7.94 -15.09 26.36
C ILE A 326 -7.79 -16.49 26.99
N GLU A 327 -6.77 -16.70 27.83
CA GLU A 327 -6.63 -17.89 28.69
C GLU A 327 -7.46 -17.76 29.97
N THR A 328 -8.73 -17.42 29.78
CA THR A 328 -9.71 -17.21 30.86
C THR A 328 -10.87 -18.18 30.73
N PRO A 329 -11.53 -18.58 31.83
CA PRO A 329 -12.72 -19.44 31.78
C PRO A 329 -13.81 -18.91 30.85
N GLU A 330 -13.98 -17.58 30.80
CA GLU A 330 -14.97 -16.88 29.98
C GLU A 330 -14.64 -16.96 28.47
N SER A 331 -13.36 -17.00 28.12
CA SER A 331 -12.89 -17.02 26.72
C SER A 331 -12.57 -18.42 26.21
N LYS A 332 -12.79 -19.47 27.01
CA LYS A 332 -12.40 -20.85 26.69
C LYS A 332 -12.95 -21.33 25.34
N ASP A 333 -14.23 -21.12 25.08
CA ASP A 333 -14.85 -21.58 23.82
C ASP A 333 -14.32 -20.80 22.61
N LEU A 334 -14.09 -19.50 22.77
CA LEU A 334 -13.47 -18.63 21.76
C LEU A 334 -12.04 -19.09 21.44
N LEU A 335 -11.24 -19.37 22.48
CA LEU A 335 -9.87 -19.85 22.36
C LEU A 335 -9.80 -21.20 21.64
N LEU A 336 -10.66 -22.15 22.03
CA LEU A 336 -10.74 -23.47 21.39
C LEU A 336 -11.19 -23.35 19.93
N ASN A 337 -12.15 -22.47 19.64
CA ASN A 337 -12.60 -22.22 18.27
C ASN A 337 -11.46 -21.64 17.41
N ALA A 338 -10.70 -20.67 17.91
CA ALA A 338 -9.54 -20.13 17.22
C ALA A 338 -8.48 -21.19 16.89
N HIS A 339 -8.16 -22.06 17.85
CA HIS A 339 -7.26 -23.19 17.64
C HIS A 339 -7.81 -24.22 16.65
N LEU A 340 -9.13 -24.46 16.64
CA LEU A 340 -9.78 -25.31 15.65
C LEU A 340 -9.60 -24.76 14.23
N TYR A 341 -9.80 -23.46 14.01
CA TYR A 341 -9.50 -22.83 12.71
C TYR A 341 -8.03 -23.00 12.35
N LEU A 342 -7.13 -22.77 13.30
CA LEU A 342 -5.70 -22.89 13.02
C LEU A 342 -5.30 -24.32 12.63
N ILE A 343 -5.89 -25.34 13.26
CA ILE A 343 -5.73 -26.75 12.85
C ILE A 343 -6.23 -26.96 11.42
N LYS A 344 -7.43 -26.47 11.09
CA LYS A 344 -8.01 -26.62 9.73
C LYS A 344 -7.16 -25.90 8.67
N VAL A 345 -6.69 -24.69 8.97
CA VAL A 345 -5.80 -23.91 8.09
C VAL A 345 -4.44 -24.59 7.94
N SER A 346 -3.91 -25.23 8.98
CA SER A 346 -2.64 -25.98 8.93
C SER A 346 -2.70 -27.22 8.02
N GLN A 347 -3.89 -27.71 7.67
CA GLN A 347 -4.07 -28.87 6.79
C GLN A 347 -4.12 -28.50 5.30
N VAL A 348 -4.16 -27.20 4.99
CA VAL A 348 -4.18 -26.70 3.61
C VAL A 348 -2.87 -27.08 2.92
N PRO A 349 -2.91 -27.58 1.66
CA PRO A 349 -1.71 -27.95 0.91
C PRO A 349 -0.94 -26.73 0.36
N GLU A 350 -0.71 -25.71 1.18
CA GLU A 350 0.04 -24.49 0.85
C GLU A 350 1.20 -24.32 1.81
N ARG A 351 2.42 -24.27 1.27
CA ARG A 351 3.65 -24.31 2.07
C ARG A 351 3.82 -23.08 2.94
N GLU A 352 3.52 -21.90 2.42
CA GLU A 352 3.71 -20.66 3.19
C GLU A 352 2.68 -20.54 4.32
N VAL A 353 1.42 -20.94 4.07
CA VAL A 353 0.39 -21.04 5.12
C VAL A 353 0.82 -21.99 6.23
N PHE A 354 1.34 -23.18 5.87
CA PHE A 354 1.82 -24.14 6.84
C PHE A 354 2.96 -23.59 7.71
N LYS A 355 3.92 -22.86 7.13
CA LYS A 355 5.02 -22.26 7.90
C LYS A 355 4.52 -21.24 8.92
N ILE A 356 3.58 -20.37 8.54
CA ILE A 356 2.97 -19.38 9.44
C ILE A 356 2.34 -20.08 10.64
N CYS A 357 1.52 -21.11 10.39
CA CYS A 357 0.91 -21.88 11.48
C CYS A 357 1.93 -22.63 12.32
N LEU A 358 2.96 -23.22 11.69
CA LEU A 358 4.01 -23.97 12.37
C LEU A 358 4.81 -23.10 13.34
N GLU A 359 5.07 -21.85 12.99
CA GLU A 359 5.74 -20.89 13.88
C GLU A 359 4.96 -20.70 15.18
N TYR A 360 3.65 -20.47 15.08
CA TYR A 360 2.77 -20.42 16.26
C TYR A 360 2.74 -21.74 17.03
N TRP A 361 2.56 -22.87 16.35
CA TRP A 361 2.52 -24.17 17.02
C TRP A 361 3.81 -24.46 17.78
N SER A 362 4.96 -24.13 17.20
CA SER A 362 6.27 -24.27 17.84
C SER A 362 6.36 -23.41 19.11
N LYS A 363 5.85 -22.17 19.06
CA LYS A 363 5.82 -21.30 20.24
C LYS A 363 4.93 -21.89 21.34
N LEU A 364 3.68 -22.22 20.99
CA LEU A 364 2.69 -22.73 21.94
C LEU A 364 3.19 -23.97 22.68
N VAL A 365 3.72 -24.97 21.95
CA VAL A 365 4.21 -26.20 22.60
C VAL A 365 5.46 -25.96 23.44
N SER A 366 6.31 -24.99 23.07
CA SER A 366 7.48 -24.61 23.86
C SER A 366 7.06 -23.96 25.18
N GLU A 367 6.13 -23.00 25.14
CA GLU A 367 5.64 -22.31 26.34
C GLU A 367 4.93 -23.28 27.30
N LEU A 368 4.10 -24.19 26.76
CA LEU A 368 3.46 -25.23 27.58
C LEU A 368 4.47 -26.20 28.20
N TYR A 369 5.54 -26.54 27.47
CA TYR A 369 6.61 -27.41 27.99
C TYR A 369 7.38 -26.73 29.12
N GLU A 370 7.72 -25.44 28.98
CA GLU A 370 8.37 -24.66 30.02
C GLU A 370 7.48 -24.50 31.26
N GLU A 371 6.18 -24.23 31.08
CA GLU A 371 5.23 -24.12 32.19
C GLU A 371 5.16 -25.42 33.00
N LEU A 372 5.11 -26.58 32.33
CA LEU A 372 5.12 -27.89 32.99
C LEU A 372 6.39 -28.13 33.82
N GLN A 373 7.54 -27.62 33.39
CA GLN A 373 8.79 -27.74 34.16
C GLN A 373 8.79 -26.88 35.44
N HIS A 374 8.01 -25.80 35.46
CA HIS A 374 7.90 -24.88 36.59
C HIS A 374 6.76 -25.22 37.55
N LEU A 375 5.88 -26.17 37.21
CA LEU A 375 4.89 -26.67 38.15
C LEU A 375 5.60 -27.38 39.31
N PRO A 376 5.29 -27.03 40.58
CA PRO A 376 5.84 -27.74 41.72
C PRO A 376 5.47 -29.21 41.61
N ILE A 377 6.47 -30.10 41.69
CA ILE A 377 6.26 -31.55 41.77
C ILE A 377 5.35 -31.77 42.98
N SER A 378 4.08 -32.08 42.73
CA SER A 378 3.14 -32.49 43.77
C SER A 378 3.63 -33.82 44.34
N THR A 379 4.35 -33.77 45.46
CA THR A 379 4.64 -34.91 46.34
C THR A 379 3.40 -35.41 47.05
#